data_AF-A0A970JG81-F1
#
_entry.id   AF-A0A970JG81-F1
#
_cell.length_a   1.000
_cell.length_b   1.000
_cell.length_c   1.000
_cell.angle_alpha   90.00
_cell.angle_beta   90.00
_cell.angle_gamma   90.00
#
_symmetry.space_group_name_H-M   'P 1'
#
loop_
_entity.id
_entity.type
_entity.pdbx_description
1 polymer ?
#
loop_
_entity_poly.entity_id
_entity_poly.type
_entity_poly.pdbx_seq_one_letter_code
_entity_poly.pdbx_strand_id
1 'polypeptide(L)' 'MESTNFRQLVRGPVTVVFTPFDDQGEHIDEDALRENVRYIIANGIQTGAGLLVAGGSTGDCYLLTT' A
#
# COMPACT_ATOMS: atom_id res chain seq x y z
N MET A 1 -16.01 15.09 17.86
CA MET A 1 -15.14 14.19 17.11
C MET A 1 -13.85 14.11 17.90
N GLU A 2 -13.55 12.98 18.54
CA GLU A 2 -12.26 12.82 19.24
C GLU A 2 -11.13 13.07 18.23
N SER A 3 -10.10 13.80 18.65
CA SER A 3 -8.91 13.99 17.85
C SER A 3 -8.19 12.66 17.73
N THR A 4 -8.37 11.97 16.60
CA THR A 4 -7.61 10.78 16.25
C THR A 4 -6.13 11.07 16.46
N ASN A 5 -5.50 10.38 17.41
CA ASN A 5 -4.08 10.56 17.69
C ASN A 5 -3.29 9.89 16.55
N PHE A 6 -3.00 10.67 15.51
CA PHE A 6 -2.32 10.21 14.29
C PHE A 6 -1.01 9.46 14.61
N ARG A 7 -0.29 9.87 15.67
CA ARG A 7 0.95 9.20 16.10
C ARG A 7 0.75 7.75 16.52
N GLN A 8 -0.45 7.37 16.96
CA GLN A 8 -0.77 5.97 17.29
C GLN A 8 -1.08 5.14 16.06
N LEU A 9 -1.61 5.76 15.00
CA LEU A 9 -1.93 5.09 13.74
C LEU A 9 -0.69 4.75 12.91
N VAL A 10 0.41 5.46 13.14
CA VAL A 10 1.66 5.34 12.36
C VAL A 10 2.76 4.54 13.07
N ARG A 11 2.42 3.75 14.09
CA ARG A 11 3.35 2.86 14.80
C ARG A 11 3.41 1.50 14.11
N GLY A 12 4.62 0.98 13.93
CA GLY A 12 4.86 -0.32 13.28
C GLY A 12 5.53 -0.17 11.91
N PRO A 13 5.52 -1.23 11.09
CA PRO A 13 6.09 -1.19 9.74
C PRO A 13 5.41 -0.15 8.87
N VAL A 14 6.22 0.59 8.11
CA VAL A 14 5.75 1.48 7.03
C VAL A 14 6.15 0.80 5.72
N THR A 15 5.18 0.14 5.10
CA THR A 15 5.41 -0.70 3.92
C THR A 15 4.93 0.03 2.69
N VAL A 16 5.86 0.32 1.77
CA VAL A 16 5.49 0.77 0.42
C VAL A 16 4.96 -0.43 -0.35
N VAL A 17 3.78 -0.29 -0.92
CA VAL A 17 3.13 -1.33 -1.73
C VAL A 17 3.68 -1.23 -3.15
N PHE A 18 4.21 -2.33 -3.67
CA PHE A 18 4.64 -2.39 -5.08
C PHE A 18 3.41 -2.35 -5.99
N THR A 19 3.56 -1.78 -7.19
CA THR A 19 2.47 -1.71 -8.17
C THR A 19 2.66 -2.84 -9.20
N PRO A 20 1.85 -3.92 -9.16
CA PRO A 20 1.89 -4.92 -10.20
C PRO A 20 1.34 -4.36 -11.51
N PHE A 21 1.96 -4.74 -12.61
CA PHE A 21 1.50 -4.44 -13.96
C PHE A 21 1.10 -5.75 -14.66
N ASP A 22 0.32 -5.63 -15.72
CA ASP A 22 0.01 -6.74 -16.62
C ASP A 22 1.27 -7.31 -17.28
N ASP A 23 1.12 -8.44 -18.00
CA ASP A 23 2.23 -9.13 -18.66
C ASP A 23 2.99 -8.25 -19.68
N GLN A 24 2.36 -7.18 -20.18
CA GLN A 24 2.98 -6.25 -21.13
C GLN A 24 3.58 -5.00 -20.44
N GLY A 25 3.28 -4.80 -19.16
CA GLY A 25 3.68 -3.61 -18.42
C GLY A 25 2.91 -2.34 -18.82
N GLU A 26 1.79 -2.46 -19.54
CA GLU A 26 1.05 -1.32 -20.10
C GLU A 26 -0.05 -0.81 -19.15
N HIS A 27 -0.65 -1.71 -18.38
CA HIS A 27 -1.68 -1.39 -17.40
C HIS A 27 -1.36 -1.96 -16.02
N ILE A 28 -1.92 -1.34 -14.98
CA ILE A 28 -1.87 -1.86 -13.62
C ILE A 28 -2.70 -3.13 -13.54
N ASP A 29 -2.14 -4.18 -12.96
CA ASP A 29 -2.91 -5.37 -12.58
C ASP A 29 -3.64 -5.10 -11.26
N GLU A 30 -4.87 -4.61 -11.35
CA GLU A 30 -5.67 -4.25 -10.18
C GLU A 30 -6.02 -5.46 -9.30
N ASP A 31 -6.16 -6.66 -9.88
CA ASP A 31 -6.52 -7.86 -9.14
C ASP A 31 -5.33 -8.36 -8.33
N ALA A 32 -4.13 -8.42 -8.93
CA ALA A 32 -2.90 -8.73 -8.21
C ALA A 32 -2.60 -7.68 -7.12
N LEU A 33 -2.81 -6.39 -7.40
CA LEU A 33 -2.65 -5.33 -6.42
C LEU A 33 -3.61 -5.53 -5.23
N ARG A 34 -4.87 -5.83 -5.52
CA ARG A 34 -5.90 -6.07 -4.51
C ARG A 34 -5.59 -7.29 -3.66
N GLU A 35 -5.16 -8.39 -4.26
CA GLU A 35 -4.76 -9.60 -3.55
C GLU A 35 -3.56 -9.33 -2.63
N ASN A 36 -2.51 -8.69 -3.15
CA ASN A 36 -1.33 -8.34 -2.39
C ASN A 36 -1.66 -7.44 -1.19
N VAL A 37 -2.44 -6.38 -1.38
CA VAL A 37 -2.87 -5.48 -0.30
C VAL A 37 -3.67 -6.26 0.76
N ARG A 38 -4.60 -7.12 0.34
CA ARG A 38 -5.39 -7.93 1.29
C ARG A 38 -4.52 -8.92 2.05
N TYR A 39 -3.56 -9.55 1.39
CA TYR A 39 -2.60 -10.44 2.04
C TYR A 39 -1.82 -9.71 3.14
N ILE A 40 -1.28 -8.52 2.84
CA ILE A 40 -0.50 -7.74 3.81
C ILE A 40 -1.36 -7.31 5.02
N ILE A 41 -2.61 -6.89 4.76
CA ILE A 41 -3.56 -6.52 5.84
C ILE A 41 -3.90 -7.73 6.71
N ALA A 42 -4.25 -8.86 6.08
CA ALA A 42 -4.62 -10.09 6.78
C ALA A 42 -3.46 -10.64 7.63
N ASN A 43 -2.21 -10.38 7.24
CA ASN A 43 -1.02 -10.95 7.87
C ASN A 43 -0.23 -9.98 8.76
N GLY A 44 -0.71 -8.75 9.01
CA GLY A 44 -0.16 -7.96 10.12
C GLY A 44 -0.27 -6.45 10.03
N ILE A 45 -0.46 -5.86 8.85
CA ILE A 45 -0.60 -4.41 8.74
C ILE A 45 -2.08 -4.03 8.83
N GLN A 46 -2.54 -3.93 10.07
CA GLN A 46 -3.87 -3.47 10.45
C GLN A 46 -3.81 -2.08 11.08
N THR A 47 -4.96 -1.45 11.30
CA THR A 47 -5.04 -0.13 11.93
C THR A 47 -4.30 -0.11 13.27
N GLY A 48 -3.33 0.81 13.42
CA GLY A 48 -2.51 0.95 14.63
C GLY A 48 -1.34 -0.04 14.75
N ALA A 49 -1.16 -0.94 13.79
CA ALA A 49 -0.06 -1.91 13.74
C ALA A 49 0.92 -1.68 12.57
N GLY A 50 0.66 -0.69 11.73
CA GLY A 50 1.54 -0.27 10.63
C GLY A 50 0.80 0.59 9.61
N LEU A 51 1.49 0.89 8.51
CA LEU A 51 0.97 1.70 7.40
C LEU A 51 1.32 1.07 6.06
N LEU A 52 0.37 1.13 5.13
CA LEU A 52 0.60 0.88 3.71
C LEU A 52 0.73 2.21 2.97
N VAL A 53 1.79 2.35 2.19
CA VAL A 53 2.05 3.52 1.35
C VAL A 53 1.87 3.12 -0.10
N ALA A 54 0.77 3.52 -0.70
CA ALA A 54 0.54 3.40 -2.14
C ALA A 54 1.28 4.52 -2.89
N GLY A 55 1.77 4.25 -4.10
CA GLY A 55 2.44 5.25 -4.93
C GLY A 55 3.74 5.80 -4.32
N GLY A 56 4.43 5.01 -3.50
CA GLY A 56 5.80 5.33 -3.06
C GLY A 56 6.83 4.97 -4.13
N SER A 57 8.11 5.24 -3.85
CA SER A 57 9.21 4.92 -4.79
C SER A 57 9.25 3.43 -5.15
N THR A 58 9.02 2.54 -4.19
CA THR A 58 8.95 1.08 -4.42
C THR A 58 7.65 0.66 -5.11
N GLY A 59 6.67 1.54 -5.21
CA GLY A 59 5.44 1.38 -5.99
C GLY A 59 5.53 2.00 -7.38
N ASP A 60 6.74 2.26 -7.88
CA ASP A 60 7.01 2.78 -9.22
C ASP A 60 6.26 4.08 -9.55
N CYS A 61 6.12 4.97 -8.56
CA CYS A 61 5.35 6.21 -8.71
C CYS A 61 5.82 7.13 -9.84
N TYR A 62 7.09 7.01 -10.25
CA TYR A 62 7.66 7.74 -11.39
C TYR A 62 7.24 7.18 -12.76
N LEU A 63 6.62 5.99 -12.82
CA LEU A 63 6.09 5.38 -14.04
C LEU A 63 4.57 5.59 -14.19
N LEU A 64 3.89 6.01 -13.11
CA LEU A 64 2.44 6.15 -13.10
C LEU A 64 2.01 7.51 -13.64
N THR A 65 0.89 7.53 -14.37
CA THR A 65 0.20 8.77 -14.75
C THR A 65 -0.54 9.38 -13.56
N THR A 66 -0.65 10.71 -13.54
CA THR A 66 -1.43 11.47 -12.54
C THR A 66 -2.91 11.55 -12.87
#